data_AF-W1I5J8-F1
#
_entry.id   AF-W1I5J8-F1
#
_cell.length_a   1.000
_cell.length_b   1.000
_cell.length_c   1.000
_cell.angle_alpha   90.00
_cell.angle_beta   90.00
_cell.angle_gamma   90.00
#
_symmetry.space_group_name_H-M   'P 1'
#
loop_
_entity.id
_entity.type
_entity.pdbx_description
1 polymer ?
#
loop_
_entity_poly.entity_id
_entity_poly.type
_entity_poly.pdbx_seq_one_letter_code
_entity_poly.pdbx_strand_id
1 'polypeptide(L)'
;MPTAEAIQRQRVTITDNVILDFTGLFSQEEATESPVEPLLGAGAINNPIEPQKPAQGQINGLEREQAKQLFLQATREQEDHRRSLEVYRTYQENIKTSSTLQTQILKGLKAGEDVYSLFLKAAKAISLMTSNSVFYNQTEKDLIAIYGRGLQEKPPLQMELEEVQERLQRLREAEKREQASDSKERIQRAIQAHENKVTELRGMIEKTQL
;
A
#
# COMPACT_ATOMS: atom_id res chain seq x y z
N MET A 1 -12.94 -4.23 53.68
CA MET A 1 -11.99 -3.15 53.38
C MET A 1 -10.67 -3.79 52.96
N PRO A 2 -10.40 -4.01 51.67
CA PRO A 2 -9.11 -4.53 51.21
C PRO A 2 -8.18 -3.39 50.77
N THR A 3 -6.94 -3.48 51.22
CA THR A 3 -5.80 -2.60 50.92
C THR A 3 -5.11 -2.98 49.61
N ALA A 4 -4.53 -1.97 48.96
CA ALA A 4 -4.05 -1.91 47.58
C ALA A 4 -3.13 -3.06 47.12
N GLU A 5 -3.43 -3.63 45.94
CA GLU A 5 -2.53 -4.47 45.17
C GLU A 5 -1.44 -3.62 44.49
N ALA A 6 -0.18 -4.03 44.70
CA ALA A 6 0.98 -3.47 44.03
C ALA A 6 1.03 -3.94 42.56
N ILE A 7 0.98 -3.00 41.62
CA ILE A 7 1.13 -3.27 40.19
C ILE A 7 2.61 -3.56 39.91
N GLN A 8 2.93 -4.84 39.66
CA GLN A 8 4.25 -5.27 39.24
C GLN A 8 4.53 -4.86 37.79
N ARG A 9 5.41 -3.87 37.59
CA ARG A 9 5.81 -3.37 36.26
C ARG A 9 6.86 -4.30 35.65
N GLN A 10 6.51 -4.98 34.56
CA GLN A 10 7.34 -5.97 33.90
C GLN A 10 8.35 -5.30 32.94
N ARG A 11 9.65 -5.47 33.20
CA ARG A 11 10.73 -5.11 32.26
C ARG A 11 10.95 -6.28 31.30
N VAL A 12 10.93 -6.01 29.99
CA VAL A 12 11.20 -7.01 28.94
C VAL A 12 12.64 -6.81 28.45
N THR A 13 13.46 -7.84 28.56
CA THR A 13 14.86 -7.85 28.09
C THR A 13 14.95 -8.58 26.76
N ILE A 14 15.50 -7.93 25.74
CA ILE A 14 15.96 -8.56 24.50
C ILE A 14 17.47 -8.34 24.45
N THR A 15 18.22 -9.41 24.68
CA THR A 15 19.67 -9.63 24.44
C THR A 15 20.63 -8.43 24.51
N ASP A 16 21.55 -8.53 25.48
CA ASP A 16 22.84 -7.86 25.67
C ASP A 16 22.92 -6.35 25.33
N ASN A 17 22.70 -5.57 26.39
CA ASN A 17 23.05 -4.17 26.62
C ASN A 17 22.18 -3.02 26.07
N VAL A 18 20.96 -3.29 25.62
CA VAL A 18 19.96 -2.20 25.45
C VAL A 18 18.75 -2.44 26.35
N ILE A 19 18.74 -1.78 27.50
CA ILE A 19 17.53 -1.66 28.35
C ILE A 19 16.70 -0.51 27.79
N LEU A 20 15.60 -0.83 27.11
CA LEU A 20 14.61 0.17 26.72
C LEU A 20 13.77 0.54 27.94
N ASP A 21 14.03 1.73 28.51
CA ASP A 21 13.30 2.26 29.64
C ASP A 21 12.07 3.06 29.17
N PHE A 22 10.89 2.45 29.30
CA PHE A 22 9.61 3.09 29.00
C PHE A 22 8.96 3.75 30.21
N THR A 23 9.65 3.82 31.35
CA THR A 23 9.07 4.40 32.58
C THR A 23 8.71 5.87 32.42
N GLY A 24 9.39 6.61 31.55
CA GLY A 24 9.05 8.00 31.22
C GLY A 24 7.89 8.17 30.22
N LEU A 25 7.49 7.13 29.49
CA LEU A 25 6.44 7.22 28.45
C LEU A 25 5.02 7.14 29.03
N PHE A 26 4.91 6.65 30.27
CA PHE A 26 3.67 6.51 31.02
C PHE A 26 3.68 7.31 32.33
N SER A 27 4.65 8.22 32.50
CA SER A 27 4.55 9.25 33.53
C SER A 27 3.39 10.15 33.14
N GLN A 28 2.23 9.96 33.78
CA GLN A 28 1.24 11.03 33.94
C GLN A 28 1.87 12.11 34.81
N GLU A 29 2.81 12.87 34.23
CA GLU A 29 2.95 14.27 34.60
C GLU A 29 1.70 14.94 34.04
N GLU A 30 0.90 15.49 34.93
CA GLU A 30 -0.23 16.36 34.60
C GLU A 30 0.22 17.29 33.48
N ALA A 31 -0.52 17.26 32.37
CA ALA A 31 -0.32 18.20 31.28
C ALA A 31 -0.32 19.60 31.88
N THR A 32 0.86 20.21 31.95
CA THR A 32 0.96 21.64 32.18
C THR A 32 0.15 22.29 31.08
N GLU A 33 -0.85 23.05 31.51
CA GLU A 33 -1.85 23.67 30.67
C GLU A 33 -1.19 24.26 29.41
N SER A 34 -1.61 23.79 28.25
CA SER A 34 -1.52 24.56 27.02
C SER A 34 -1.98 25.99 27.36
N PRO A 35 -1.23 27.05 27.04
CA PRO A 35 -1.69 28.42 27.24
C PRO A 35 -2.97 28.63 26.41
N VAL A 36 -4.13 28.44 27.05
CA VAL A 36 -5.41 28.85 26.50
C VAL A 36 -5.43 30.36 26.74
N GLU A 37 -5.25 31.14 25.67
CA GLU A 37 -5.49 32.57 25.73
C GLU A 37 -6.88 32.84 26.33
N PRO A 38 -7.03 33.82 27.25
CA PRO A 38 -8.33 34.13 27.81
C PRO A 38 -9.27 34.56 26.69
N LEU A 39 -10.40 33.85 26.56
CA LEU A 39 -11.51 34.30 25.73
C LEU A 39 -12.06 35.58 26.35
N LEU A 40 -11.57 36.73 25.89
CA LEU A 40 -12.05 38.04 26.30
C LEU A 40 -13.53 38.16 25.97
N GLY A 41 -14.30 38.45 27.03
CA GLY A 41 -15.75 38.51 27.00
C GLY A 41 -16.31 39.49 25.98
N ALA A 42 -17.54 39.19 25.58
CA ALA A 42 -18.37 40.03 24.74
C ALA A 42 -18.47 41.47 25.30
N GLY A 43 -17.74 42.38 24.66
CA GLY A 43 -17.84 43.82 24.88
C GLY A 43 -17.70 44.51 23.53
N ALA A 44 -18.82 44.94 22.96
CA ALA A 44 -18.87 45.68 21.71
C ALA A 44 -18.07 46.99 21.83
N ILE A 45 -17.03 47.13 21.01
CA ILE A 45 -16.45 48.43 20.65
C ILE A 45 -16.33 48.51 19.12
N ASN A 46 -17.27 49.24 18.54
CA ASN A 46 -17.22 49.64 17.14
C ASN A 46 -16.04 50.60 16.95
N ASN A 47 -14.96 50.14 16.30
CA ASN A 47 -14.01 51.01 15.62
C ASN A 47 -13.50 50.25 14.37
N PRO A 48 -13.53 50.85 13.16
CA PRO A 48 -12.97 50.23 11.98
C PRO A 48 -11.46 50.04 12.15
N ILE A 49 -10.98 48.80 12.11
CA ILE A 49 -9.55 48.50 12.03
C ILE A 49 -9.12 48.89 10.62
N GLU A 50 -8.48 50.04 10.48
CA GLU A 50 -7.76 50.38 9.25
C GLU A 50 -6.70 49.30 9.00
N PRO A 51 -6.57 48.79 7.76
CA PRO A 51 -5.53 47.84 7.41
C PRO A 51 -4.17 48.52 7.58
N GLN A 52 -3.48 48.22 8.67
CA GLN A 52 -2.08 48.61 8.82
C GLN A 52 -1.30 47.98 7.65
N LYS A 53 -0.77 48.84 6.79
CA LYS A 53 0.17 48.43 5.74
C LYS A 53 1.29 47.60 6.39
N PRO A 54 1.70 46.47 5.79
CA PRO A 54 2.89 45.78 6.27
C PRO A 54 4.03 46.77 6.26
N ALA A 55 4.66 46.98 7.42
CA ALA A 55 5.83 47.83 7.55
C ALA A 55 6.84 47.36 6.49
N GLN A 56 7.05 48.19 5.47
CA GLN A 56 8.07 47.98 4.45
C GLN A 56 9.43 48.24 5.10
N GLY A 57 9.89 47.29 5.91
CA GLY A 57 11.31 47.17 6.21
C GLY A 57 12.02 46.90 4.89
N GLN A 58 13.05 47.70 4.59
CA GLN A 58 13.97 47.42 3.49
C GLN A 58 14.72 46.13 3.82
N ILE A 59 14.12 44.99 3.49
CA ILE A 59 14.81 43.70 3.48
C ILE A 59 15.83 43.78 2.35
N ASN A 60 17.12 43.77 2.71
CA ASN A 60 18.21 43.85 1.74
C ASN A 60 18.09 42.71 0.72
N GLY A 61 18.55 42.91 -0.51
CA GLY A 61 18.47 41.90 -1.57
C GLY A 61 19.05 40.53 -1.16
N LEU A 62 20.10 40.55 -0.34
CA LEU A 62 20.75 39.38 0.27
C LEU A 62 19.83 38.62 1.25
N GLU A 63 18.99 39.31 2.02
CA GLU A 63 18.06 38.70 2.98
C GLU A 63 16.87 38.05 2.26
N ARG A 64 16.41 38.62 1.14
CA ARG A 64 15.38 38.01 0.28
C ARG A 64 15.89 36.75 -0.41
N GLU A 65 17.14 36.76 -0.87
CA GLU A 65 17.78 35.59 -1.46
C GLU A 65 17.97 34.48 -0.41
N GLN A 66 18.42 34.81 0.80
CA GLN A 66 18.53 33.86 1.91
C GLN A 66 17.16 33.28 2.31
N ALA A 67 16.12 34.10 2.44
CA ALA A 67 14.77 33.63 2.74
C ALA A 67 14.21 32.70 1.64
N LYS A 68 14.50 32.99 0.37
CA LYS A 68 14.14 32.12 -0.75
C LYS A 68 14.87 30.77 -0.69
N GLN A 69 16.16 30.77 -0.33
CA GLN A 69 16.93 29.53 -0.17
C GLN A 69 16.40 28.67 1.00
N LEU A 70 16.09 29.30 2.14
CA LEU A 70 15.49 28.60 3.30
C LEU A 70 14.13 27.97 2.96
N PHE A 71 13.27 28.69 2.23
CA PHE A 71 11.98 28.15 1.77
C PHE A 71 12.17 26.95 0.82
N LEU A 72 13.10 27.05 -0.13
CA LEU A 72 13.44 25.94 -1.03
C LEU A 72 13.98 24.72 -0.27
N GLN A 73 14.84 24.95 0.74
CA GLN A 73 15.37 23.89 1.59
C GLN A 73 14.27 23.22 2.41
N ALA A 74 13.40 24.00 3.07
CA ALA A 74 12.26 23.47 3.82
C ALA A 74 11.30 22.65 2.92
N THR A 75 11.09 23.10 1.68
CA THR A 75 10.28 22.36 0.70
C THR A 75 10.94 21.02 0.36
N ARG A 76 12.26 20.99 0.11
CA ARG A 76 13.00 19.74 -0.15
C ARG A 76 12.97 18.80 1.05
N GLU A 77 13.20 19.31 2.25
CA GLU A 77 13.14 18.52 3.49
C GLU A 77 11.75 17.93 3.71
N GLN A 78 10.69 18.70 3.41
CA GLN A 78 9.31 18.21 3.47
C GLN A 78 9.04 17.12 2.42
N GLU A 79 9.53 17.29 1.19
CA GLU A 79 9.42 16.29 0.13
C GLU A 79 10.16 14.99 0.47
N ASP A 80 11.37 15.10 1.01
CA ASP A 80 12.20 13.97 1.46
C ASP A 80 11.56 13.25 2.66
N HIS A 81 11.01 14.01 3.61
CA HIS A 81 10.25 13.44 4.73
C HIS A 81 9.01 12.70 4.22
N ARG A 82 8.26 13.29 3.29
CA ARG A 82 7.09 12.65 2.69
C ARG A 82 7.47 11.36 1.96
N ARG A 83 8.55 11.38 1.18
CA ARG A 83 9.05 10.21 0.45
C ARG A 83 9.51 9.11 1.40
N SER A 84 10.21 9.45 2.48
CA SER A 84 10.66 8.45 3.46
C SER A 84 9.48 7.81 4.21
N LEU A 85 8.44 8.60 4.54
CA LEU A 85 7.20 8.07 5.11
C LEU A 85 6.48 7.12 4.14
N GLU A 86 6.45 7.44 2.85
CA GLU A 86 5.84 6.57 1.82
C GLU A 86 6.58 5.23 1.72
N VAL A 87 7.92 5.26 1.64
CA VAL A 87 8.74 4.04 1.61
C VAL A 87 8.50 3.18 2.85
N TYR A 88 8.45 3.79 4.04
CA TYR A 88 8.18 3.06 5.26
C TYR A 88 6.77 2.45 5.28
N ARG A 89 5.76 3.19 4.79
CA ARG A 89 4.39 2.67 4.67
C ARG A 89 4.31 1.47 3.73
N THR A 90 4.91 1.56 2.55
CA THR A 90 4.97 0.45 1.60
C THR A 90 5.67 -0.76 2.20
N TYR A 91 6.78 -0.55 2.92
CA TYR A 91 7.47 -1.65 3.61
C TYR A 91 6.57 -2.33 4.66
N GLN A 92 5.87 -1.54 5.50
CA GLN A 92 4.94 -2.07 6.49
C GLN A 92 3.78 -2.85 5.84
N GLU A 93 3.26 -2.35 4.72
CA GLU A 93 2.22 -3.03 3.95
C GLU A 93 2.72 -4.34 3.35
N ASN A 94 3.95 -4.37 2.83
CA ASN A 94 4.59 -5.58 2.31
C ASN A 94 4.75 -6.64 3.40
N ILE A 95 5.16 -6.25 4.62
CA ILE A 95 5.28 -7.18 5.77
C ILE A 95 3.91 -7.76 6.15
N LYS A 96 2.86 -6.93 6.21
CA LYS A 96 1.50 -7.40 6.53
C LYS A 96 0.96 -8.35 5.46
N THR A 97 1.13 -7.98 4.20
CA THR A 97 0.64 -8.74 3.05
C THR A 97 1.38 -10.07 2.92
N SER A 98 2.70 -10.08 3.08
CA SER A 98 3.50 -11.32 3.09
C SER A 98 3.14 -12.24 4.26
N SER A 99 2.90 -11.70 5.46
CA SER A 99 2.43 -12.51 6.61
C SER A 99 1.06 -13.15 6.35
N THR A 100 0.18 -12.42 5.66
CA THR A 100 -1.14 -12.94 5.25
C THR A 100 -0.97 -14.06 4.21
N LEU A 101 -0.08 -13.90 3.24
CA LEU A 101 0.24 -14.94 2.26
C LEU A 101 0.80 -16.20 2.94
N GLN A 102 1.68 -16.07 3.93
CA GLN A 102 2.16 -17.22 4.71
C GLN A 102 1.00 -17.96 5.40
N THR A 103 0.05 -17.22 5.99
CA THR A 103 -1.15 -17.81 6.58
C THR A 103 -2.02 -18.51 5.53
N GLN A 104 -2.18 -17.91 4.35
CA GLN A 104 -2.92 -18.51 3.24
C GLN A 104 -2.25 -19.79 2.72
N ILE A 105 -0.92 -19.84 2.67
CA ILE A 105 -0.17 -21.05 2.30
C ILE A 105 -0.45 -22.17 3.30
N LEU A 106 -0.38 -21.89 4.61
CA LEU A 106 -0.67 -22.90 5.64
C LEU A 106 -2.11 -23.41 5.53
N LYS A 107 -3.08 -22.52 5.31
CA LYS A 107 -4.49 -22.89 5.12
C LYS A 107 -4.70 -23.69 3.84
N GLY A 108 -4.10 -23.27 2.73
CA GLY A 108 -4.15 -23.96 1.45
C GLY A 108 -3.56 -25.36 1.51
N LEU A 109 -2.41 -25.51 2.19
CA LEU A 109 -1.79 -26.81 2.43
C LEU A 109 -2.72 -27.75 3.22
N LYS A 110 -3.42 -27.23 4.24
CA LYS A 110 -4.42 -28.00 5.00
C LYS A 110 -5.66 -28.34 4.17
N ALA A 111 -6.03 -27.50 3.20
CA ALA A 111 -7.17 -27.70 2.32
C ALA A 111 -6.85 -28.60 1.11
N GLY A 112 -5.59 -28.98 0.90
CA GLY A 112 -5.18 -29.73 -0.28
C GLY A 112 -5.17 -28.90 -1.57
N GLU A 113 -4.90 -27.60 -1.46
CA GLU A 113 -4.70 -26.71 -2.60
C GLU A 113 -3.52 -27.18 -3.46
N ASP A 114 -3.59 -26.95 -4.78
CA ASP A 114 -2.56 -27.40 -5.71
C ASP A 114 -1.22 -26.71 -5.46
N VAL A 115 -0.14 -27.42 -5.78
CA VAL A 115 1.23 -26.96 -5.52
C VAL A 115 1.57 -25.70 -6.32
N TYR A 116 1.00 -25.50 -7.50
CA TYR A 116 1.27 -24.32 -8.33
C TYR A 116 0.69 -23.07 -7.68
N SER A 117 -0.54 -23.12 -7.17
CA SER A 117 -1.17 -22.03 -6.43
C SER A 117 -0.39 -21.68 -5.16
N LEU A 118 0.01 -22.70 -4.40
CA LEU A 118 0.82 -22.52 -3.19
C LEU A 118 2.20 -21.91 -3.52
N PHE A 119 2.83 -22.37 -4.59
CA PHE A 119 4.12 -21.85 -5.06
C PHE A 119 4.03 -20.38 -5.47
N LEU A 120 2.99 -19.98 -6.21
CA LEU A 120 2.78 -18.57 -6.57
C LEU A 120 2.57 -17.69 -5.33
N LYS A 121 1.80 -18.15 -4.34
CA LYS A 121 1.66 -17.43 -3.06
C LYS A 121 3.00 -17.26 -2.35
N ALA A 122 3.84 -18.31 -2.35
CA ALA A 122 5.18 -18.25 -1.76
C ALA A 122 6.09 -17.27 -2.52
N ALA A 123 6.11 -17.34 -3.85
CA ALA A 123 6.89 -16.43 -4.69
C ALA A 123 6.46 -14.97 -4.51
N LYS A 124 5.15 -14.72 -4.36
CA LYS A 124 4.60 -13.39 -4.06
C LYS A 124 5.02 -12.89 -2.69
N ALA A 125 4.98 -13.75 -1.67
CA ALA A 125 5.43 -13.41 -0.33
C ALA A 125 6.92 -13.02 -0.33
N ILE A 126 7.78 -13.80 -1.00
CA ILE A 126 9.21 -13.50 -1.15
C ILE A 126 9.41 -12.16 -1.87
N SER A 127 8.66 -11.90 -2.94
CA SER A 127 8.75 -10.64 -3.70
C SER A 127 8.41 -9.42 -2.84
N LEU A 128 7.39 -9.53 -1.98
CA LEU A 128 7.01 -8.46 -1.05
C LEU A 128 8.07 -8.26 0.03
N MET A 129 8.58 -9.34 0.63
CA MET A 129 9.61 -9.28 1.68
C MET A 129 10.94 -8.71 1.16
N THR A 130 11.28 -8.97 -0.10
CA THR A 130 12.51 -8.50 -0.74
C THR A 130 12.34 -7.21 -1.55
N SER A 131 11.11 -6.68 -1.61
CA SER A 131 10.75 -5.54 -2.46
C SER A 131 11.14 -5.72 -3.94
N ASN A 132 11.12 -6.97 -4.43
CA ASN A 132 11.44 -7.34 -5.80
C ASN A 132 10.20 -7.84 -6.53
N SER A 133 9.46 -6.93 -7.17
CA SER A 133 8.25 -7.28 -7.92
C SER A 133 8.52 -8.06 -9.22
N VAL A 134 9.72 -7.92 -9.79
CA VAL A 134 10.09 -8.59 -11.05
C VAL A 134 10.12 -10.10 -10.86
N PHE A 135 10.58 -10.57 -9.69
CA PHE A 135 10.65 -11.99 -9.38
C PHE A 135 9.28 -12.68 -9.48
N TYR A 136 8.25 -12.16 -8.82
CA TYR A 136 6.90 -12.73 -8.92
C TYR A 136 6.36 -12.69 -10.34
N ASN A 137 6.45 -11.53 -11.01
CA ASN A 137 5.92 -11.36 -12.37
C ASN A 137 6.55 -12.33 -13.37
N GLN A 138 7.85 -12.59 -13.25
CA GLN A 138 8.53 -13.54 -14.12
C GLN A 138 8.14 -14.98 -13.77
N THR A 139 8.07 -15.29 -12.47
CA THR A 139 7.67 -16.63 -11.98
C THR A 139 6.27 -17.01 -12.46
N GLU A 140 5.30 -16.10 -12.36
CA GLU A 140 3.92 -16.31 -12.81
C GLU A 140 3.85 -16.57 -14.32
N LYS A 141 4.56 -15.76 -15.11
CA LYS A 141 4.63 -15.94 -16.57
C LYS A 141 5.27 -17.26 -16.96
N ASP A 142 6.38 -17.63 -16.34
CA ASP A 142 7.10 -18.87 -16.65
C ASP A 142 6.29 -20.09 -16.20
N LEU A 143 5.58 -20.00 -15.07
CA LEU A 143 4.69 -21.07 -14.62
C LEU A 143 3.57 -21.32 -15.63
N ILE A 144 2.91 -20.26 -16.12
CA ILE A 144 1.86 -20.38 -17.15
C ILE A 144 2.45 -20.87 -18.48
N ALA A 145 3.58 -20.32 -18.92
CA ALA A 145 4.18 -20.66 -20.21
C ALA A 145 4.74 -22.09 -20.26
N ILE A 146 5.47 -22.50 -19.22
CA ILE A 146 6.16 -23.79 -19.19
C ILE A 146 5.20 -24.88 -18.71
N TYR A 147 4.62 -24.74 -17.52
CA TYR A 147 3.78 -25.79 -16.95
C TYR A 147 2.38 -25.79 -17.58
N GLY A 148 1.78 -24.62 -17.79
CA GLY A 148 0.48 -24.51 -18.46
C GLY A 148 0.55 -24.85 -19.94
N ARG A 149 1.22 -24.02 -20.75
CA ARG A 149 1.21 -24.18 -22.22
C ARG A 149 2.16 -25.27 -22.72
N GLY A 150 3.34 -25.40 -22.12
CA GLY A 150 4.34 -26.37 -22.53
C GLY A 150 4.01 -27.80 -22.11
N LEU A 151 3.75 -28.00 -20.81
CA LEU A 151 3.46 -29.31 -20.22
C LEU A 151 1.97 -29.66 -20.17
N GLN A 152 1.09 -28.70 -20.49
CA GLN A 152 -0.36 -28.91 -20.50
C GLN A 152 -0.93 -29.27 -19.14
N GLU A 153 -0.29 -28.84 -18.06
CA GLU A 153 -0.75 -29.08 -16.69
C GLU A 153 -2.05 -28.33 -16.42
N LYS A 154 -3.02 -29.04 -15.85
CA LYS A 154 -4.38 -28.51 -15.67
C LYS A 154 -4.45 -27.28 -14.75
N PRO A 155 -3.82 -27.25 -13.55
CA PRO A 155 -3.97 -26.10 -12.66
C PRO A 155 -3.43 -24.79 -13.25
N PRO A 156 -2.21 -24.73 -13.84
CA PRO A 156 -1.73 -23.52 -14.50
C PRO A 156 -2.61 -23.04 -15.67
N LEU A 157 -3.18 -23.96 -16.46
CA LEU A 157 -4.13 -23.61 -17.52
C LEU A 157 -5.44 -23.03 -16.97
N GLN A 158 -5.91 -23.55 -15.83
CA GLN A 158 -7.10 -23.02 -15.14
C GLN A 158 -6.85 -21.62 -14.58
N MET A 159 -5.65 -21.35 -14.05
CA MET A 159 -5.27 -20.00 -13.60
C MET A 159 -5.29 -19.00 -14.76
N GLU A 160 -4.67 -19.34 -15.89
CA GLU A 160 -4.68 -18.46 -17.07
C GLU A 160 -6.11 -18.25 -17.58
N LEU A 161 -6.96 -19.28 -17.54
CA LEU A 161 -8.36 -19.18 -17.91
C LEU A 161 -9.12 -18.20 -17.01
N GLU A 162 -8.94 -18.28 -15.69
CA GLU A 162 -9.57 -17.38 -14.73
C GLU A 162 -9.14 -15.92 -14.97
N GLU A 163 -7.85 -15.66 -15.16
CA GLU A 163 -7.32 -14.32 -15.44
C GLU A 163 -7.92 -13.72 -16.73
N VAL A 164 -7.96 -14.52 -17.80
CA VAL A 164 -8.54 -14.10 -19.09
C VAL A 164 -10.05 -13.85 -18.94
N GLN A 165 -10.76 -14.65 -18.15
CA GLN A 165 -12.19 -14.47 -17.88
C GLN A 165 -12.47 -13.19 -17.08
N GLU A 166 -11.71 -12.89 -16.04
CA GLU A 166 -11.83 -11.64 -15.30
C GLU A 166 -11.59 -10.43 -16.20
N ARG A 167 -10.55 -10.50 -17.04
CA ARG A 167 -10.23 -9.42 -17.97
C ARG A 167 -11.33 -9.24 -19.01
N LEU A 168 -11.89 -10.34 -19.53
CA LEU A 168 -13.02 -10.31 -20.44
C LEU A 168 -14.25 -9.66 -19.78
N GLN A 169 -14.52 -9.97 -18.51
CA GLN A 169 -15.61 -9.34 -17.75
C GLN A 169 -15.41 -7.83 -17.64
N ARG A 170 -14.20 -7.37 -17.28
CA ARG A 170 -13.86 -5.93 -17.23
C ARG A 170 -14.01 -5.26 -18.59
N LEU A 171 -13.65 -5.93 -19.69
CA LEU A 171 -13.80 -5.41 -21.05
C LEU A 171 -15.28 -5.29 -21.45
N ARG A 172 -16.13 -6.27 -21.11
CA ARG A 172 -17.57 -6.20 -21.36
C ARG A 172 -18.24 -5.07 -20.57
N GLU A 173 -17.79 -4.80 -19.36
CA GLU A 173 -18.25 -3.65 -18.57
C GLU A 173 -17.76 -2.32 -19.14
N ALA A 174 -16.56 -2.28 -19.71
CA ALA A 174 -16.06 -1.11 -20.41
C ALA A 174 -16.86 -0.83 -21.70
N GLU A 175 -17.16 -1.86 -22.50
CA GLU A 175 -17.94 -1.74 -23.73
C GLU A 175 -19.33 -1.15 -23.49
N LYS A 176 -19.99 -1.55 -22.40
CA LYS A 176 -21.32 -1.03 -22.02
C LYS A 176 -21.31 0.45 -21.64
N ARG A 177 -20.20 0.93 -21.07
CA ARG A 177 -20.05 2.34 -20.65
C ARG A 177 -19.57 3.25 -21.77
N GLU A 178 -18.89 2.69 -22.76
CA GLU A 178 -18.30 3.44 -23.86
C GLU A 178 -19.36 3.94 -24.85
N GLN A 179 -19.29 5.23 -25.15
CA GLN A 179 -20.23 5.91 -26.05
C GLN A 179 -19.59 6.22 -27.41
N ALA A 180 -18.26 6.37 -27.46
CA ALA A 180 -17.54 6.67 -28.69
C ALA A 180 -17.41 5.42 -29.57
N SER A 181 -17.80 5.53 -30.85
CA SER A 181 -17.80 4.39 -31.79
C SER A 181 -16.42 3.76 -31.98
N ASP A 182 -15.37 4.57 -32.14
CA ASP A 182 -14.00 4.06 -32.35
C ASP A 182 -13.47 3.29 -31.13
N SER A 183 -13.63 3.87 -29.93
CA SER A 183 -13.27 3.21 -28.66
C SER A 183 -14.04 1.91 -28.47
N LYS A 184 -15.34 1.91 -28.80
CA LYS A 184 -16.19 0.73 -28.70
C LYS A 184 -15.74 -0.39 -29.63
N GLU A 185 -15.42 -0.08 -30.88
CA GLU A 185 -14.88 -1.08 -31.83
C GLU A 185 -13.56 -1.68 -31.33
N ARG A 186 -12.66 -0.86 -30.77
CA ARG A 186 -11.40 -1.35 -30.19
C ARG A 186 -11.64 -2.29 -29.02
N ILE A 187 -12.61 -1.98 -28.15
CA ILE A 187 -13.01 -2.84 -27.03
C ILE A 187 -13.62 -4.16 -27.56
N GLN A 188 -14.48 -4.10 -28.59
CA GLN A 188 -15.07 -5.29 -29.20
C GLN A 188 -14.01 -6.22 -29.79
N ARG A 189 -13.00 -5.69 -30.48
CA ARG A 189 -11.86 -6.49 -30.98
C ARG A 189 -11.09 -7.16 -29.83
N ALA A 190 -10.90 -6.44 -28.72
CA ALA A 190 -10.27 -7.01 -27.54
C ALA A 190 -11.12 -8.11 -26.89
N ILE A 191 -12.44 -7.93 -26.81
CA ILE A 191 -13.39 -8.94 -26.33
C ILE A 191 -13.29 -10.20 -27.18
N GLN A 192 -13.36 -10.07 -28.51
CA GLN A 192 -13.26 -11.22 -29.42
C GLN A 192 -11.93 -11.98 -29.24
N ALA A 193 -10.82 -11.26 -29.09
CA ALA A 193 -9.52 -11.88 -28.85
C ALA A 193 -9.48 -12.69 -27.54
N HIS A 194 -10.09 -12.16 -26.46
CA HIS A 194 -10.15 -12.86 -25.18
C HIS A 194 -11.13 -14.04 -25.21
N GLU A 195 -12.26 -13.93 -25.94
CA GLU A 195 -13.19 -15.06 -26.14
C GLU A 195 -12.56 -16.21 -26.92
N ASN A 196 -11.79 -15.89 -27.96
CA ASN A 196 -11.00 -16.89 -28.67
C ASN A 196 -9.99 -17.57 -27.74
N LYS A 197 -9.33 -16.78 -26.87
CA LYS A 197 -8.36 -17.28 -25.91
C LYS A 197 -8.98 -18.20 -24.85
N VAL A 198 -10.16 -17.84 -24.34
CA VAL A 198 -10.96 -18.69 -23.44
C VAL A 198 -11.30 -20.02 -24.09
N THR A 199 -11.71 -19.99 -25.36
CA THR A 199 -12.08 -21.19 -26.12
C THR A 199 -10.87 -22.11 -26.32
N GLU A 200 -9.72 -21.54 -26.69
CA GLU A 200 -8.44 -22.26 -26.80
C GLU A 200 -8.06 -22.93 -25.47
N LEU A 201 -8.10 -22.18 -24.37
CA LEU A 201 -7.76 -22.66 -23.02
C LEU A 201 -8.68 -23.81 -22.57
N ARG A 202 -9.99 -23.68 -22.77
CA ARG A 202 -10.95 -24.75 -22.47
C ARG A 202 -10.64 -26.01 -23.28
N GLY A 203 -10.35 -25.86 -24.57
CA GLY A 203 -9.96 -26.99 -25.42
C GLY A 203 -8.65 -27.67 -24.98
N MET A 204 -7.70 -26.93 -24.41
CA MET A 204 -6.49 -27.53 -23.82
C MET A 204 -6.83 -28.29 -22.53
N ILE A 205 -7.60 -27.67 -21.63
CA ILE A 205 -7.99 -28.28 -20.34
C ILE A 205 -8.82 -29.56 -20.53
N GLU A 206 -9.67 -29.62 -21.55
CA GLU A 206 -10.43 -30.84 -21.89
C GLU A 206 -9.52 -31.95 -22.40
N LYS A 207 -8.49 -31.64 -23.18
CA LYS A 207 -7.53 -32.62 -23.69
C LYS A 207 -6.64 -33.21 -22.60
N THR A 208 -6.27 -32.42 -21.59
CA THR A 208 -5.49 -32.91 -20.43
C THR A 208 -6.29 -33.89 -19.54
N GLN A 209 -7.62 -33.99 -19.70
CA GLN A 209 -8.46 -34.90 -18.88
C GLN A 209 -8.58 -36.32 -19.45
N LEU A 210 -8.07 -36.55 -20.66
CA LEU A 210 -8.00 -37.87 -21.32
C LEU A 210 -6.68 -38.56 -20.98
#